data_AF-A0A7J6WP21-F1
#
_entry.id   AF-A0A7J6WP21-F1
#
_cell.length_a   1.000
_cell.length_b   1.000
_cell.length_c   1.000
_cell.angle_alpha   90.00
_cell.angle_beta   90.00
_cell.angle_gamma   90.00
#
_symmetry.space_group_name_H-M   'P 1'
#
loop_
_entity.id
_entity.type
_entity.pdbx_description
1 polymer ?
#
loop_
_entity_poly.entity_id
_entity_poly.type
_entity_poly.pdbx_seq_one_letter_code
_entity_poly.pdbx_strand_id
1 'polypeptide(L)'
;MSDIVEEVVMETVIPTPPSEVASFVPNIELESSKLPKTKRKKSDVWRYFDKVDRPDETGKIVSKAVSKVCNSGLVYGGTHGTSHLARHAVRCCEKTIEGGQQTVLAIGPNGVICSFTFSQKIARQETVRYFVREELPFNKVDKPAFCRRHQNKDFEEMKHVASHLS
;
A
#
# COMPACT_ATOMS: atom_id res chain seq x y z
N MET A 1 11.66 -72.85 23.99
CA MET A 1 11.58 -71.84 25.05
C MET A 1 10.47 -70.87 24.63
N SER A 2 9.18 -71.09 24.99
CA SER A 2 8.53 -70.77 26.30
C SER A 2 8.70 -69.26 26.62
N ASP A 3 7.69 -68.40 26.84
CA ASP A 3 6.30 -68.42 27.35
C ASP A 3 5.58 -67.13 26.82
N ILE A 4 4.29 -67.02 26.45
CA ILE A 4 2.98 -67.01 27.15
C ILE A 4 2.86 -66.04 28.36
N VAL A 5 1.97 -65.02 28.23
CA VAL A 5 0.81 -64.64 29.08
C VAL A 5 0.00 -63.53 28.34
N GLU A 6 -1.21 -63.80 27.84
CA GLU A 6 -2.57 -63.62 28.45
C GLU A 6 -3.10 -62.16 28.38
N GLU A 7 -4.10 -61.87 27.52
CA GLU A 7 -5.58 -61.86 27.76
C GLU A 7 -6.06 -60.55 28.46
N VAL A 8 -7.17 -59.86 28.15
CA VAL A 8 -8.60 -60.23 27.93
C VAL A 8 -9.26 -59.07 27.14
N VAL A 9 -9.81 -59.27 25.92
CA VAL A 9 -11.24 -59.42 25.51
C VAL A 9 -12.17 -58.27 25.90
N MET A 10 -12.99 -57.76 24.95
CA MET A 10 -14.49 -57.67 24.89
C MET A 10 -14.87 -57.11 23.49
N GLU A 11 -15.19 -57.94 22.49
CA GLU A 11 -16.55 -58.37 22.07
C GLU A 11 -17.47 -57.20 21.63
N THR A 12 -18.24 -57.19 20.52
CA THR A 12 -18.68 -58.22 19.55
C THR A 12 -19.58 -57.60 18.45
N VAL A 13 -19.62 -58.26 17.27
CA VAL A 13 -20.80 -58.49 16.37
C VAL A 13 -21.31 -57.29 15.52
N ILE A 14 -21.02 -57.18 14.20
CA ILE A 14 -21.60 -57.88 12.99
C ILE A 14 -23.12 -57.58 12.82
N PRO A 15 -23.74 -57.30 11.63
CA PRO A 15 -23.41 -57.70 10.24
C PRO A 15 -23.56 -56.64 9.10
N THR A 16 -23.07 -57.03 7.91
CA THR A 16 -23.28 -56.48 6.54
C THR A 16 -24.56 -57.05 5.86
N PRO A 17 -24.78 -56.88 4.53
CA PRO A 17 -25.20 -55.77 3.65
C PRO A 17 -26.64 -56.07 3.05
N PRO A 18 -27.24 -55.40 2.03
CA PRO A 18 -26.82 -55.44 0.60
C PRO A 18 -27.22 -54.23 -0.31
N SER A 19 -26.59 -54.20 -1.49
CA SER A 19 -27.01 -53.74 -2.84
C SER A 19 -28.25 -52.85 -3.05
N GLU A 20 -28.01 -51.69 -3.71
CA GLU A 20 -28.66 -51.26 -4.98
C GLU A 20 -30.18 -50.97 -5.01
N VAL A 21 -30.57 -49.70 -5.18
CA VAL A 21 -31.58 -49.25 -6.17
C VAL A 21 -31.69 -47.71 -6.29
N ALA A 22 -31.64 -47.26 -7.54
CA ALA A 22 -32.50 -46.26 -8.19
C ALA A 22 -32.74 -44.86 -7.58
N SER A 23 -32.17 -43.86 -8.27
CA SER A 23 -32.82 -42.64 -8.78
C SER A 23 -34.05 -42.08 -8.05
N PHE A 24 -33.87 -40.92 -7.39
CA PHE A 24 -34.87 -39.84 -7.38
C PHE A 24 -34.20 -38.51 -7.03
N VAL A 25 -34.06 -37.60 -8.00
CA VAL A 25 -33.65 -36.22 -7.74
C VAL A 25 -34.93 -35.38 -7.70
N PRO A 26 -35.36 -34.85 -6.55
CA PRO A 26 -36.41 -33.85 -6.55
C PRO A 26 -35.80 -32.51 -6.98
N ASN A 27 -36.39 -31.94 -8.03
CA ASN A 27 -36.11 -30.60 -8.54
C ASN A 27 -36.48 -29.57 -7.47
N ILE A 28 -35.49 -28.97 -6.79
CA ILE A 28 -35.72 -27.89 -5.83
C ILE A 28 -35.51 -26.58 -6.58
N GLU A 29 -36.61 -25.96 -7.02
CA GLU A 29 -36.64 -24.57 -7.45
C GLU A 29 -36.29 -23.67 -6.25
N LEU A 30 -35.03 -23.23 -6.21
CA LEU A 30 -34.53 -22.29 -5.21
C LEU A 30 -34.99 -20.87 -5.57
N GLU A 31 -36.22 -20.55 -5.20
CA GLU A 31 -36.76 -19.19 -5.14
C GLU A 31 -35.84 -18.31 -4.26
N SER A 32 -35.12 -17.41 -4.92
CA SER A 32 -34.18 -16.46 -4.32
C SER A 32 -34.91 -15.40 -3.49
N SER A 33 -35.30 -15.77 -2.27
CA SER A 33 -35.85 -14.83 -1.29
C SER A 33 -34.77 -13.83 -0.85
N LYS A 34 -34.97 -12.56 -1.22
CA LYS A 34 -34.10 -11.43 -0.85
C LYS A 34 -34.27 -11.14 0.64
N LEU A 35 -33.34 -11.60 1.48
CA LEU A 35 -33.28 -11.18 2.87
C LEU A 35 -33.00 -9.67 2.98
N PRO A 36 -33.65 -8.96 3.92
CA PRO A 36 -33.43 -7.53 4.12
C PRO A 36 -31.97 -7.29 4.53
N LYS A 37 -31.26 -6.49 3.73
CA LYS A 37 -29.87 -6.11 4.01
C LYS A 37 -29.81 -5.32 5.31
N THR A 38 -29.36 -5.98 6.37
CA THR A 38 -28.90 -5.34 7.61
C THR A 38 -27.97 -4.18 7.24
N LYS A 39 -28.29 -2.99 7.77
CA LYS A 39 -27.51 -1.77 7.52
C LYS A 39 -26.09 -2.02 8.05
N ARG A 40 -25.12 -2.13 7.14
CA ARG A 40 -23.72 -2.33 7.52
C ARG A 40 -23.30 -1.20 8.46
N LYS A 41 -22.80 -1.55 9.66
CA LYS A 41 -22.19 -0.60 10.58
C LYS A 41 -21.12 0.18 9.81
N LYS A 42 -21.13 1.51 9.92
CA LYS A 42 -20.09 2.35 9.31
C LYS A 42 -18.75 1.96 9.98
N SER A 43 -17.76 1.57 9.19
CA SER A 43 -16.46 1.12 9.70
C SER A 43 -15.73 2.25 10.45
N ASP A 44 -15.06 1.94 11.56
CA ASP A 44 -14.33 2.90 12.40
C ASP A 44 -13.16 3.62 11.70
N VAL A 45 -12.78 3.13 10.52
CA VAL A 45 -11.73 3.67 9.66
C VAL A 45 -11.92 5.17 9.38
N TRP A 46 -13.17 5.66 9.30
CA TRP A 46 -13.47 7.06 9.02
C TRP A 46 -12.98 8.07 10.06
N ARG A 47 -12.50 7.63 11.23
CA ARG A 47 -11.87 8.53 12.21
C ARG A 47 -10.53 9.09 11.69
N TYR A 48 -9.84 8.34 10.83
CA TYR A 48 -8.49 8.64 10.34
C TYR A 48 -8.47 9.25 8.93
N PHE A 49 -9.63 9.35 8.27
CA PHE A 49 -9.71 9.81 6.87
C PHE A 49 -10.79 10.87 6.68
N ASP A 50 -10.48 11.83 5.81
CA ASP A 50 -11.43 12.83 5.32
C ASP A 50 -11.93 12.44 3.93
N LYS A 51 -13.22 12.62 3.68
CA LYS A 51 -13.85 12.31 2.39
C LYS A 51 -13.75 13.51 1.46
N VAL A 52 -13.13 13.31 0.30
CA VAL A 52 -12.90 14.34 -0.70
C VAL A 52 -13.26 13.79 -2.07
N ASP A 53 -14.16 14.46 -2.76
CA ASP A 53 -14.46 14.16 -4.15
C ASP A 53 -13.50 14.94 -5.05
N ARG A 54 -12.79 14.24 -5.94
CA ARG A 54 -11.94 14.89 -6.96
C ARG A 54 -12.24 14.33 -8.34
N PRO A 55 -12.19 15.17 -9.39
CA PRO A 55 -12.23 14.68 -10.76
C PRO A 55 -10.98 13.83 -11.03
N ASP A 56 -11.18 12.70 -11.70
CA ASP A 56 -10.11 11.89 -12.25
C ASP A 56 -9.62 12.45 -13.59
N GLU A 57 -8.58 11.85 -14.19
CA GLU A 57 -8.03 12.27 -15.48
C GLU A 57 -9.06 12.26 -16.62
N THR A 58 -10.10 11.43 -16.50
CA THR A 58 -11.23 11.34 -17.44
C THR A 58 -12.37 12.33 -17.12
N GLY A 59 -12.21 13.19 -16.11
CA GLY A 59 -13.23 14.16 -15.68
C GLY A 59 -14.37 13.58 -14.84
N LYS A 60 -14.34 12.27 -14.54
CA LYS A 60 -15.34 11.63 -13.65
C LYS A 60 -15.03 11.97 -12.19
N ILE A 61 -16.04 12.34 -11.42
CA ILE A 61 -15.91 12.57 -9.98
C ILE A 61 -15.67 11.23 -9.27
N VAL A 62 -14.52 11.10 -8.62
CA VAL A 62 -14.14 9.93 -7.84
C VAL A 62 -14.03 10.31 -6.37
N SER A 63 -14.74 9.57 -5.52
CA SER A 63 -14.66 9.72 -4.07
C SER A 63 -13.34 9.16 -3.55
N LYS A 64 -12.53 10.04 -2.95
CA LYS A 64 -11.22 9.74 -2.36
C LYS A 64 -11.24 10.00 -0.86
N ALA A 65 -10.63 9.11 -0.10
CA ALA A 65 -10.42 9.23 1.33
C ALA A 65 -8.97 9.67 1.56
N VAL A 66 -8.79 10.86 2.12
CA VAL A 66 -7.48 11.45 2.39
C VAL A 66 -7.09 11.13 3.82
N SER A 67 -5.94 10.48 4.02
CA SER A 67 -5.42 10.19 5.36
C SER A 67 -5.02 11.47 6.07
N LYS A 68 -5.39 11.62 7.35
CA LYS A 68 -4.97 12.75 8.18
C LYS A 68 -3.49 12.73 8.56
N VAL A 69 -2.83 11.58 8.40
CA VAL A 69 -1.45 11.36 8.85
C VAL A 69 -0.45 11.57 7.71
N CYS A 70 -0.70 10.99 6.53
CA CYS A 70 0.22 11.10 5.38
C CYS A 70 -0.34 11.88 4.19
N ASN A 71 -1.55 12.43 4.30
CA ASN A 71 -2.26 13.16 3.23
C ASN A 71 -2.40 12.37 1.90
N SER A 72 -2.22 11.05 1.94
CA SER A 72 -2.42 10.18 0.78
C SER A 72 -3.91 9.98 0.51
N GLY A 73 -4.32 10.17 -0.75
CA GLY A 73 -5.70 9.98 -1.20
C GLY A 73 -5.94 8.57 -1.74
N LEU A 74 -6.90 7.86 -1.15
CA LEU A 74 -7.25 6.47 -1.49
C LEU A 74 -8.68 6.43 -2.02
N VAL A 75 -8.91 5.75 -3.14
CA VAL A 75 -10.27 5.61 -3.69
C VAL A 75 -11.13 4.75 -2.75
N TYR A 76 -12.40 5.14 -2.58
CA TYR A 76 -13.37 4.36 -1.82
C TYR A 76 -14.75 4.37 -2.49
N GLY A 77 -15.57 3.36 -2.21
CA GLY A 77 -16.93 3.25 -2.74
C GLY A 77 -17.04 2.30 -3.93
N GLY A 78 -18.28 2.07 -4.39
CA GLY A 78 -18.56 1.08 -5.44
C GLY A 78 -18.24 -0.35 -4.98
N THR A 79 -17.40 -1.05 -5.75
CA THR A 79 -16.87 -2.39 -5.44
C THR A 79 -15.73 -2.35 -4.40
N HIS A 80 -15.18 -1.17 -4.10
CA HIS A 80 -14.08 -1.02 -3.14
C HIS A 80 -14.62 -0.92 -1.71
N GLY A 81 -14.38 -1.97 -0.93
CA GLY A 81 -14.62 -1.98 0.51
C GLY A 81 -13.62 -1.12 1.30
N THR A 82 -13.81 -1.01 2.61
CA THR A 82 -12.95 -0.17 3.48
C THR A 82 -11.72 -0.90 4.04
N SER A 83 -11.49 -2.17 3.68
CA SER A 83 -10.36 -2.97 4.18
C SER A 83 -8.99 -2.38 3.79
N HIS A 84 -8.87 -1.82 2.59
CA HIS A 84 -7.62 -1.18 2.15
C HIS A 84 -7.33 0.11 2.94
N LEU A 85 -8.36 0.88 3.27
CA LEU A 85 -8.25 2.07 4.13
C LEU A 85 -7.79 1.69 5.54
N ALA A 86 -8.33 0.60 6.10
CA ALA A 86 -7.91 0.09 7.41
C ALA A 86 -6.43 -0.33 7.41
N ARG A 87 -6.00 -1.09 6.40
CA ARG A 87 -4.59 -1.51 6.25
C ARG A 87 -3.66 -0.29 6.09
N HIS A 88 -4.10 0.72 5.36
CA HIS A 88 -3.35 1.95 5.21
C HIS A 88 -3.20 2.67 6.56
N ALA A 89 -4.27 2.81 7.35
CA ALA A 89 -4.20 3.50 8.63
C ALA A 89 -3.13 2.90 9.57
N VAL A 90 -3.10 1.57 9.70
CA VAL A 90 -2.12 0.87 10.54
C VAL A 90 -0.69 1.15 10.08
N ARG A 91 -0.38 0.87 8.80
CA ARG A 91 0.96 1.07 8.23
C ARG A 91 1.38 2.53 8.21
N CYS A 92 0.44 3.45 8.02
CA CYS A 92 0.71 4.88 8.01
C CYS A 92 1.11 5.38 9.40
N CYS A 93 0.43 4.92 10.44
CA CYS A 93 0.79 5.25 11.83
C CYS A 93 2.19 4.70 12.18
N GLU A 94 2.48 3.44 11.84
CA GLU A 94 3.78 2.80 12.07
C GLU A 94 4.94 3.60 11.43
N LYS A 95 4.79 3.95 10.15
CA LYS A 95 5.79 4.75 9.41
C LYS A 95 6.01 6.16 9.97
N THR A 96 5.01 6.72 10.63
CA THR A 96 5.12 8.07 11.20
C THR A 96 5.80 8.04 12.56
N ILE A 97 5.62 6.95 13.33
CA ILE A 97 6.25 6.75 14.64
C ILE A 97 7.73 6.40 14.49
N GLU A 98 8.08 5.54 13.53
CA GLU A 98 9.46 5.11 13.30
C GLU A 98 10.23 6.08 12.38
N GLY A 99 9.51 6.86 11.59
CA GLY A 99 10.04 7.79 10.60
C GLY A 99 10.05 9.22 11.09
N GLY A 100 10.70 9.49 12.22
CA GLY A 100 11.08 10.84 12.65
C GLY A 100 12.03 11.47 11.63
N GLN A 101 11.49 11.88 10.48
CA GLN A 101 12.24 12.58 9.46
C GLN A 101 12.49 13.98 10.00
N GLN A 102 13.71 14.23 10.45
CA GLN A 102 14.18 15.58 10.73
C GLN A 102 13.87 16.44 9.51
N THR A 103 13.01 17.45 9.69
CA THR A 103 12.66 18.39 8.63
C THR A 103 13.92 19.18 8.30
N VAL A 104 14.39 19.03 7.06
CA VAL A 104 15.49 19.86 6.56
C VAL A 104 14.94 21.29 6.48
N LEU A 105 15.61 22.23 7.12
CA LEU A 105 15.24 23.64 7.07
C LEU A 105 15.97 24.28 5.88
N ALA A 106 15.24 25.00 5.03
CA ALA A 106 15.81 25.79 3.96
C ALA A 106 15.62 27.27 4.26
N ILE A 107 16.64 28.07 3.98
CA ILE A 107 16.54 29.52 4.07
C ILE A 107 16.01 30.01 2.72
N GLY A 108 14.81 30.57 2.74
CA GLY A 108 14.23 31.22 1.57
C GLY A 108 15.01 32.48 1.18
N PRO A 109 14.83 32.99 -0.05
CA PRO A 109 15.56 34.17 -0.55
C PRO A 109 15.35 35.44 0.28
N ASN A 110 14.32 35.49 1.13
CA ASN A 110 14.01 36.60 2.02
C ASN A 110 14.58 36.40 3.45
N GLY A 111 15.43 35.40 3.67
CA GLY A 111 15.97 35.05 5.00
C GLY A 111 14.99 34.29 5.91
N VAL A 112 13.79 33.96 5.42
CA VAL A 112 12.79 33.21 6.17
C VAL A 112 13.14 31.73 6.16
N ILE A 113 13.09 31.10 7.34
CA ILE A 113 13.29 29.66 7.50
C ILE A 113 12.01 28.93 7.08
N CYS A 114 12.10 28.08 6.07
CA CYS A 114 11.00 27.26 5.56
C CYS A 114 11.32 25.77 5.76
N SER A 115 10.30 24.95 6.03
CA SER A 115 10.46 23.50 6.03
C SER A 115 10.60 22.99 4.59
N PHE A 116 11.73 22.36 4.29
CA PHE A 116 12.01 21.75 3.00
C PHE A 116 11.64 20.27 3.03
N THR A 117 10.81 19.86 2.08
CA THR A 117 10.46 18.45 1.86
C THR A 117 10.99 18.02 0.51
N PHE A 118 11.80 16.97 0.49
CA PHE A 118 12.36 16.45 -0.76
C PHE A 118 11.30 15.67 -1.54
N SER A 119 10.92 16.18 -2.71
CA SER A 119 10.01 15.49 -3.64
C SER A 119 10.80 14.84 -4.78
N GLN A 120 10.80 13.51 -4.82
CA GLN A 120 11.49 12.75 -5.88
C GLN A 120 10.95 13.09 -7.28
N LYS A 121 9.66 13.43 -7.41
CA LYS A 121 9.05 13.81 -8.68
C LYS A 121 9.65 15.12 -9.20
N ILE A 122 9.78 16.13 -8.33
CA ILE A 122 10.35 17.43 -8.69
C ILE A 122 11.83 17.28 -9.04
N ALA A 123 12.59 16.54 -8.23
CA ALA A 123 14.00 16.29 -8.51
C ALA A 123 14.21 15.62 -9.88
N ARG A 124 13.38 14.63 -10.25
CA ARG A 124 13.43 13.99 -11.57
C ARG A 124 13.11 14.97 -12.69
N GLN A 125 12.08 15.79 -12.52
CA GLN A 125 11.70 16.79 -13.52
C GLN A 125 12.80 17.83 -13.75
N GLU A 126 13.38 18.38 -12.68
CA GLU A 126 14.50 19.32 -12.79
C GLU A 126 15.74 18.69 -13.43
N THR A 127 16.01 17.42 -13.12
CA THR A 127 17.09 16.67 -13.77
C THR A 127 16.87 16.58 -15.29
N VAL A 128 15.66 16.20 -15.74
CA VAL A 128 15.34 16.14 -17.17
C VAL A 128 15.45 17.52 -17.82
N ARG A 129 14.96 18.57 -17.17
CA ARG A 129 15.08 19.96 -17.64
C ARG A 129 16.54 20.37 -17.84
N TYR A 130 17.42 19.99 -16.91
CA TYR A 130 18.86 20.23 -17.01
C TYR A 130 19.47 19.51 -18.22
N PHE A 131 19.16 18.22 -18.43
CA PHE A 131 19.66 17.47 -19.58
C PHE A 131 19.25 18.08 -20.91
N VAL A 132 17.99 18.54 -21.02
CA VAL A 132 17.48 19.16 -22.24
C VAL A 132 18.15 20.52 -22.51
N ARG A 133 18.34 21.34 -21.47
CA ARG A 133 18.94 22.69 -21.62
C ARG A 133 20.42 22.64 -22.01
N GLU A 134 21.16 21.71 -21.43
CA GLU A 134 22.59 21.53 -21.69
C GLU A 134 22.87 20.55 -22.85
N GLU A 135 21.83 20.11 -23.57
CA GLU A 135 21.89 19.13 -24.67
C GLU A 135 22.71 17.87 -24.33
N LEU A 136 22.61 17.40 -23.08
CA LEU A 136 23.40 16.27 -22.60
C LEU A 136 22.78 14.95 -23.08
N PRO A 137 23.60 14.01 -23.59
CA PRO A 137 23.11 12.69 -23.94
C PRO A 137 22.67 11.93 -22.69
N PHE A 138 21.51 11.28 -22.76
CA PHE A 138 20.92 10.56 -21.63
C PHE A 138 21.80 9.44 -21.07
N ASN A 139 22.77 8.94 -21.84
CA ASN A 139 23.77 7.96 -21.40
C ASN A 139 24.69 8.46 -20.26
N LYS A 140 24.67 9.77 -19.93
CA LYS A 140 25.43 10.32 -18.81
C LYS A 140 24.81 9.97 -17.45
N VAL A 141 23.52 9.60 -17.42
CA VAL A 141 22.81 9.20 -16.19
C VAL A 141 23.41 7.94 -15.58
N ASP A 142 23.87 7.00 -16.41
CA ASP A 142 24.42 5.72 -15.97
C ASP A 142 25.88 5.81 -15.51
N LYS A 143 26.51 7.00 -15.63
CA LYS A 143 27.89 7.18 -15.21
C LYS A 143 27.98 7.22 -13.69
N PRO A 144 29.04 6.62 -13.10
CA PRO A 144 29.19 6.55 -11.65
C PRO A 144 29.28 7.94 -10.99
N ALA A 145 29.80 8.95 -11.71
CA ALA A 145 29.83 10.34 -11.23
C ALA A 145 28.42 10.94 -11.07
N PHE A 146 27.50 10.60 -11.96
CA PHE A 146 26.11 11.03 -11.88
C PHE A 146 25.36 10.27 -10.78
N CYS A 147 25.54 8.95 -10.70
CA CYS A 147 24.98 8.14 -9.61
C CYS A 147 25.46 8.63 -8.23
N ARG A 148 26.75 8.97 -8.10
CA ARG A 148 27.34 9.50 -6.86
C ARG A 148 26.71 10.83 -6.44
N ARG A 149 26.39 11.73 -7.38
CA ARG A 149 25.69 13.00 -7.09
C ARG A 149 24.30 12.77 -6.47
N HIS A 150 23.65 11.66 -6.79
CA HIS A 150 22.35 11.31 -6.21
C HIS A 150 22.46 10.43 -4.95
N GLN A 151 23.64 9.87 -4.66
CA GLN A 151 23.94 9.08 -3.46
C GLN A 151 24.50 9.95 -2.33
N ASN A 152 25.31 10.97 -2.66
CA ASN A 152 25.86 11.92 -1.71
C ASN A 152 24.83 13.02 -1.44
N LYS A 153 24.44 13.19 -0.18
CA LYS A 153 23.51 14.25 0.26
C LYS A 153 24.17 15.62 0.39
N ASP A 154 25.47 15.71 0.15
CA ASP A 154 26.28 16.91 0.34
C ASP A 154 26.46 17.64 -1.00
N PHE A 155 25.42 18.32 -1.44
CA PHE A 155 25.43 19.10 -2.69
C PHE A 155 26.18 20.44 -2.55
N GLU A 156 26.57 20.85 -1.33
CA GLU A 156 27.06 22.21 -1.07
C GLU A 156 28.55 22.43 -1.40
N GLU A 157 29.37 21.38 -1.48
CA GLU A 157 30.82 21.57 -1.71
C GLU A 157 31.20 21.93 -3.16
N MET A 158 30.33 21.69 -4.14
CA MET A 158 30.68 21.90 -5.55
C MET A 158 30.82 23.39 -5.95
N LYS A 159 30.19 24.31 -5.22
CA LYS A 159 30.32 25.75 -5.49
C LYS A 159 31.66 26.31 -5.03
N HIS A 160 32.18 25.80 -3.90
CA HIS A 160 33.47 26.24 -3.35
C HIS A 160 34.66 25.71 -4.16
N VAL A 161 34.59 24.47 -4.67
CA VAL A 161 35.69 23.91 -5.49
C VAL A 161 35.79 24.61 -6.85
N ALA A 162 34.66 25.00 -7.44
CA ALA A 162 34.64 25.73 -8.72
C ALA A 162 35.21 27.16 -8.59
N SER A 163 35.05 27.82 -7.43
CA SER A 163 35.63 29.16 -7.20
C SER A 163 37.14 29.16 -6.96
N HIS A 164 37.76 28.01 -6.68
CA HIS A 164 39.21 27.88 -6.49
C HIS A 164 39.96 27.39 -7.74
N LEU A 165 39.24 27.14 -8.85
CA LEU A 165 39.80 26.68 -10.13
C LEU A 165 39.76 27.74 -11.25
N SER A 166 39.43 28.99 -10.89
CA SER A 166 39.59 30.18 -11.75
C SER A 166 40.77 31.02 -11.28
#